data_AF-A0A8T4PBM9-F1
#
_entry.id   AF-A0A8T4PBM9-F1
#
_cell.length_a   1.000
_cell.length_b   1.000
_cell.length_c   1.000
_cell.angle_alpha   90.00
_cell.angle_beta   90.00
_cell.angle_gamma   90.00
#
_symmetry.space_group_name_H-M   'P 1'
#
loop_
_entity.id
_entity.type
_entity.pdbx_description
1 polymer ?
#
loop_
_entity_poly.entity_id
_entity_poly.type
_entity_poly.pdbx_seq_one_letter_code
_entity_poly.pdbx_strand_id
1 'polypeptide(L)'
;MKGSCFAQLTCTTNDGNSFIIANATDNTVAFINSTGDMCLEKGDCSDQSLSCNPTRDAFKILNSSDNTVVYIDFDGDLCLTGTLHENSNP
;
A
#
# COMPACT_ATOMS: atom_id res chain seq x y z
N MET A 1 2.64 1.55 11.63
CA MET A 1 4.00 1.31 11.09
C MET A 1 5.00 2.14 11.89
N LYS A 2 6.25 1.70 12.01
CA LYS A 2 7.31 2.52 12.61
C LYS A 2 7.78 3.65 11.69
N GLY A 3 7.75 3.42 10.38
CA GLY A 3 8.07 4.42 9.38
C GLY A 3 6.87 5.27 8.98
N SER A 4 7.05 6.01 7.89
CA SER A 4 6.05 6.91 7.29
C SER A 4 5.54 6.34 5.96
N CYS A 5 4.33 6.71 5.60
CA CYS A 5 3.76 6.50 4.28
C CYS A 5 3.99 7.75 3.44
N PHE A 6 4.34 7.57 2.17
CA PHE A 6 4.47 8.66 1.22
C PHE A 6 4.17 8.19 -0.20
N ALA A 7 3.72 9.13 -1.03
CA ALA A 7 3.55 8.94 -2.46
C ALA A 7 4.65 9.64 -3.24
N GLN A 8 5.19 8.98 -4.27
CA GLN A 8 6.16 9.58 -5.20
C GLN A 8 6.09 8.89 -6.57
N LEU A 9 6.62 9.53 -7.62
CA LEU A 9 6.49 9.02 -8.99
C LEU A 9 7.07 7.62 -9.22
N THR A 10 8.10 7.24 -8.45
CA THR A 10 8.73 5.92 -8.59
C THR A 10 9.11 5.38 -7.23
N CYS A 11 8.62 4.20 -6.89
CA CYS A 11 8.95 3.51 -5.67
C CYS A 11 10.15 2.58 -5.89
N THR A 12 11.34 3.04 -5.48
CA THR A 12 12.55 2.21 -5.46
C THR A 12 13.04 2.02 -4.03
N THR A 13 13.46 0.80 -3.72
CA THR A 13 14.06 0.44 -2.44
C THR A 13 15.31 -0.41 -2.71
N ASN A 14 16.35 -0.22 -1.92
CA ASN A 14 17.65 -0.89 -2.07
C ASN A 14 18.09 -1.61 -0.78
N ASP A 15 17.19 -1.79 0.18
CA ASP A 15 17.49 -2.38 1.48
C ASP A 15 17.56 -3.92 1.48
N GLY A 16 17.17 -4.56 0.37
CA GLY A 16 17.16 -6.01 0.19
C GLY A 16 16.14 -6.78 1.06
N ASN A 17 15.32 -6.07 1.85
CA ASN A 17 14.41 -6.65 2.84
C ASN A 17 12.98 -6.09 2.74
N SER A 18 12.69 -5.35 1.67
CA SER A 18 11.39 -4.75 1.44
C SER A 18 10.35 -5.77 0.99
N PHE A 19 9.12 -5.63 1.50
CA PHE A 19 7.95 -6.25 0.92
C PHE A 19 7.51 -5.42 -0.29
N ILE A 20 7.69 -5.99 -1.49
CA ILE A 20 7.42 -5.31 -2.76
C ILE A 20 6.04 -5.72 -3.27
N ILE A 21 5.27 -4.73 -3.70
CA ILE A 21 4.00 -4.92 -4.40
C ILE A 21 4.23 -4.47 -5.84
N ALA A 22 4.17 -5.43 -6.75
CA ALA A 22 4.29 -5.19 -8.17
C ALA A 22 2.94 -5.32 -8.86
N ASN A 23 2.75 -4.54 -9.93
CA ASN A 23 1.58 -4.66 -10.78
C ASN A 23 1.69 -5.86 -11.73
N ALA A 24 0.65 -6.10 -12.53
CA ALA A 24 0.58 -7.24 -13.45
C ALA A 24 1.63 -7.23 -14.59
N THR A 25 2.48 -6.20 -14.66
CA THR A 25 3.60 -6.08 -15.60
C THR A 25 4.97 -6.20 -14.93
N ASP A 26 5.01 -6.72 -13.70
CA ASP A 26 6.20 -6.87 -12.85
C ASP A 26 6.90 -5.55 -12.46
N ASN A 27 6.24 -4.41 -12.65
CA ASN A 27 6.73 -3.12 -12.18
C ASN A 27 6.38 -2.95 -10.69
N THR A 28 7.37 -2.59 -9.87
CA THR A 28 7.12 -2.19 -8.48
C THR A 28 6.27 -0.93 -8.47
N VAL A 29 5.13 -0.97 -7.77
CA VAL A 29 4.22 0.19 -7.65
C VAL A 29 3.99 0.61 -6.20
N ALA A 30 4.40 -0.23 -5.25
CA ALA A 30 4.47 0.11 -3.84
C ALA A 30 5.48 -0.79 -3.13
N PHE A 31 5.97 -0.35 -1.97
CA PHE A 31 6.73 -1.21 -1.07
C PHE A 31 6.47 -0.86 0.39
N ILE A 32 6.78 -1.80 1.28
CA ILE A 32 7.06 -1.54 2.69
C ILE A 32 8.50 -1.98 2.96
N ASN A 33 9.36 -1.07 3.38
CA ASN A 33 10.78 -1.34 3.59
C ASN A 33 11.07 -1.83 5.03
N SER A 34 12.34 -2.14 5.32
CA SER A 34 12.80 -2.64 6.61
C SER A 34 12.71 -1.63 7.77
N THR A 35 12.69 -0.32 7.48
CA THR A 35 12.40 0.72 8.48
C THR A 35 10.90 0.86 8.75
N GLY A 36 10.07 0.18 7.96
CA GLY A 36 8.63 0.22 8.02
C GLY A 36 8.06 1.46 7.35
N ASP A 37 8.79 2.08 6.41
CA ASP A 37 8.26 3.11 5.52
C ASP A 37 7.49 2.45 4.37
N MET A 38 6.42 3.11 3.92
CA MET A 38 5.58 2.67 2.82
C MET A 38 5.62 3.69 1.69
N CYS A 39 5.96 3.23 0.49
CA CYS A 39 5.91 4.03 -0.71
C CYS A 39 4.74 3.60 -1.59
N LEU A 40 4.04 4.57 -2.18
CA LEU A 40 2.99 4.38 -3.19
C LEU A 40 3.35 5.17 -4.45
N GLU A 41 3.21 4.58 -5.63
CA GLU A 41 3.47 5.30 -6.89
C GLU A 41 2.34 6.26 -7.29
N LYS A 42 1.15 6.05 -6.73
CA LYS A 42 -0.02 6.89 -6.99
C LYS A 42 -0.86 7.07 -5.74
N GLY A 43 -1.65 8.14 -5.76
CA GLY A 43 -2.61 8.44 -4.71
C GLY A 43 -1.94 9.13 -3.54
N ASP A 44 -2.44 8.83 -2.35
CA ASP A 44 -1.96 9.34 -1.09
C ASP A 44 -2.05 8.26 -0.01
N CYS A 45 -1.58 8.62 1.18
CA CYS A 45 -1.64 7.76 2.37
C CYS A 45 -2.97 7.91 3.11
N SER A 46 -4.07 8.15 2.38
CA SER A 46 -5.38 8.29 2.99
C SER A 46 -5.87 6.98 3.61
N ASP A 47 -6.62 7.14 4.68
CA ASP A 47 -7.27 6.06 5.41
C ASP A 47 -8.78 6.33 5.51
N GLN A 48 -9.51 5.43 6.17
CA GLN A 48 -10.95 5.55 6.43
C GLN A 48 -11.80 5.76 5.17
N SER A 49 -11.37 5.17 4.05
CA SER A 49 -12.16 5.10 2.82
C SER A 49 -13.52 4.46 3.08
N LEU A 50 -14.59 5.02 2.51
CA LEU A 50 -15.95 4.50 2.69
C LEU A 50 -16.11 3.05 2.24
N SER A 51 -15.42 2.68 1.16
CA SER A 51 -15.39 1.30 0.63
C SER A 51 -14.21 1.13 -0.32
N CYS A 52 -13.63 -0.07 -0.37
CA CYS A 52 -12.54 -0.39 -1.28
C CYS A 52 -13.00 -1.43 -2.31
N ASN A 53 -13.22 -0.99 -3.55
CA ASN A 53 -13.69 -1.83 -4.66
C ASN A 53 -12.79 -1.62 -5.89
N PRO A 54 -11.64 -2.29 -5.98
CA PRO A 54 -10.70 -2.06 -7.07
C PRO A 54 -11.29 -2.54 -8.40
N THR A 55 -11.19 -1.71 -9.44
CA THR A 55 -11.73 -1.98 -10.79
C THR A 55 -10.70 -2.61 -11.74
N ARG A 56 -9.45 -2.74 -11.28
CA ARG A 56 -8.30 -3.32 -11.98
C ARG A 56 -7.60 -4.32 -11.08
N ASP A 57 -6.59 -5.00 -11.61
CA ASP A 57 -5.73 -5.91 -10.83
C ASP A 57 -5.14 -5.17 -9.62
N ALA A 58 -5.16 -5.85 -8.47
CA ALA A 58 -4.74 -5.26 -7.21
C ALA A 58 -4.27 -6.34 -6.24
N PHE A 59 -3.29 -6.00 -5.41
CA PHE A 59 -3.03 -6.72 -4.16
C PHE A 59 -4.15 -6.36 -3.18
N LYS A 60 -4.82 -7.36 -2.60
CA LYS A 60 -5.99 -7.14 -1.75
C LYS A 60 -5.80 -7.79 -0.39
N ILE A 61 -6.24 -7.09 0.65
CA ILE A 61 -6.44 -7.65 1.99
C ILE A 61 -7.95 -7.75 2.21
N LEU A 62 -8.40 -8.96 2.54
CA LEU A 62 -9.80 -9.26 2.80
C LEU A 62 -10.03 -9.40 4.31
N ASN A 63 -11.24 -9.04 4.76
CA ASN A 63 -11.69 -9.39 6.11
C ASN A 63 -12.29 -10.81 6.16
N SER A 64 -12.72 -11.25 7.34
CA SER A 64 -13.29 -12.59 7.55
C SER A 64 -14.62 -12.85 6.84
N SER A 65 -15.20 -11.83 6.23
CA SER A 65 -16.42 -11.92 5.41
C SER A 65 -16.10 -11.73 3.91
N ASP A 66 -14.86 -11.93 3.51
CA ASP A 66 -14.34 -11.82 2.13
C ASP A 66 -14.47 -10.43 1.48
N ASN A 67 -14.72 -9.38 2.27
CA ASN A 67 -14.77 -8.02 1.75
C ASN A 67 -13.36 -7.42 1.66
N THR A 68 -13.07 -6.71 0.57
CA THR A 68 -11.81 -5.96 0.42
C THR A 68 -11.80 -4.79 1.39
N VAL A 69 -10.84 -4.80 2.32
CA VAL A 69 -10.66 -3.74 3.32
C VAL A 69 -9.43 -2.88 3.05
N VAL A 70 -8.46 -3.44 2.32
CA VAL A 70 -7.29 -2.73 1.77
C VAL A 70 -7.06 -3.22 0.35
N TYR A 71 -6.70 -2.33 -0.55
CA TYR A 71 -6.00 -2.73 -1.77
C TYR A 71 -4.87 -1.76 -2.11
N ILE A 72 -3.90 -2.26 -2.88
CA ILE A 72 -3.00 -1.45 -3.69
C ILE A 72 -3.19 -1.92 -5.14
N ASP A 73 -3.60 -1.01 -6.00
CA ASP A 73 -4.00 -1.33 -7.37
C ASP A 73 -2.82 -1.35 -8.35
N PHE A 74 -3.14 -1.59 -9.63
CA PHE A 74 -2.17 -1.63 -10.72
C PHE A 74 -1.27 -0.39 -10.82
N ASP A 75 -1.80 0.79 -10.48
CA ASP A 75 -1.05 2.05 -10.56
C ASP A 75 -0.35 2.39 -9.25
N GLY A 76 -0.47 1.54 -8.22
CA GLY A 76 0.09 1.79 -6.88
C GLY A 76 -0.79 2.67 -6.00
N ASP A 77 -2.09 2.81 -6.30
CA ASP A 77 -3.02 3.59 -5.48
C ASP A 77 -3.53 2.78 -4.29
N LEU A 78 -3.49 3.36 -3.08
CA LEU A 78 -3.96 2.74 -1.85
C LEU A 78 -5.43 3.07 -1.62
N CYS A 79 -6.21 2.05 -1.28
CA CYS A 79 -7.47 2.23 -0.56
C CYS A 79 -7.41 1.49 0.75
N LEU A 80 -7.79 2.16 1.84
CA LEU A 80 -7.81 1.60 3.19
C LEU A 80 -9.11 2.04 3.90
N THR A 81 -9.94 1.07 4.27
CA THR A 81 -11.16 1.35 5.06
C THR A 81 -10.90 1.52 6.57
N GLY A 82 -9.75 1.06 7.05
CA GLY A 82 -9.31 1.20 8.44
C GLY A 82 -8.53 2.49 8.69
N THR A 83 -7.73 2.52 9.75
CA THR A 83 -6.85 3.65 10.08
C THR A 83 -5.39 3.34 9.74
N LEU A 84 -4.67 4.34 9.23
CA LEU A 84 -3.23 4.28 9.01
C LEU A 84 -2.54 4.97 10.18
N HIS A 85 -1.77 4.20 10.94
CA HIS A 85 -0.93 4.74 12.00
C HIS A 85 0.53 4.74 11.55
N GLU A 86 1.14 5.91 11.48
CA GLU A 86 2.54 6.11 11.09
C GLU A 86 3.37 6.51 12.32
N ASN A 87 4.69 6.32 12.24
CA ASN A 87 5.61 6.70 13.33
C ASN A 87 5.17 6.20 14.71
N SER A 88 4.48 5.06 14.75
CA SER A 88 3.78 4.58 15.93
C SER A 88 4.77 3.87 16.85
N ASN A 89 4.77 4.24 18.13
CA ASN A 89 5.46 3.47 19.16
C ASN A 89 4.45 2.46 19.74
N PRO A 90 4.66 1.15 19.55
CA PRO A 90 3.71 0.11 19.95
C PRO A 90 3.46 0.06 21.46
#